data_AF-C8VXT1-F1
#
_entry.id   AF-C8VXT1-F1
#
_cell.length_a   1.000
_cell.length_b   1.000
_cell.length_c   1.000
_cell.angle_alpha   90.00
_cell.angle_beta   90.00
_cell.angle_gamma   90.00
#
_symmetry.space_group_name_H-M   'P 1'
#
loop_
_entity.id
_entity.type
_entity.pdbx_description
1 polymer ?
#
loop_
_entity_poly.entity_id
_entity_poly.type
_entity_poly.pdbx_seq_one_letter_code
_entity_poly.pdbx_strand_id
1 'polypeptide(L)'
;MKLWSSIFYSEVYTKPECALDYDHNYVHVVYGKVFYTLGLLDGVLKNQYRYQYPLSKILYDRSIGQIFILAETDVICFDYQGKVIWCFSYKDLLKDILIKGAILELHEWDGKKHRLSIATGKLYMI
;
A
#
# COMPACT_ATOMS: atom_id res chain seq x y z
N MET A 1 18.23 -22.89 4.65
CA MET A 1 17.38 -21.80 4.15
C MET A 1 17.50 -21.79 2.64
N LYS A 2 16.39 -21.94 1.89
CA LYS A 2 16.43 -21.89 0.41
C LYS A 2 16.41 -20.41 0.00
N LEU A 3 17.42 -19.98 -0.75
CA LEU A 3 17.45 -18.62 -1.31
C LEU A 3 16.57 -18.62 -2.56
N TRP A 4 15.64 -17.67 -2.64
CA TRP A 4 14.80 -17.44 -3.82
C TRP A 4 14.99 -16.00 -4.29
N SER A 5 14.75 -15.77 -5.58
CA SER A 5 14.82 -14.44 -6.21
C SER A 5 13.65 -14.29 -7.17
N SER A 6 13.02 -13.11 -7.16
CA SER A 6 11.92 -12.76 -8.07
C SER A 6 12.29 -11.52 -8.87
N ILE A 7 11.89 -11.49 -10.15
CA ILE A 7 12.10 -10.34 -11.03
C ILE A 7 10.80 -9.55 -11.11
N PHE A 8 10.88 -8.24 -10.86
CA PHE A 8 9.75 -7.32 -10.94
C PHE A 8 9.88 -6.43 -12.17
N TYR A 9 8.75 -6.12 -12.80
CA TYR A 9 8.69 -5.28 -13.99
C TYR A 9 7.80 -4.08 -13.72
N SER A 10 8.29 -2.89 -14.08
CA SER A 10 7.50 -1.67 -14.02
C SER A 10 7.88 -0.74 -15.15
N GLU A 11 6.90 -0.01 -15.67
CA GLU A 11 7.08 1.00 -16.71
C GLU A 11 7.67 2.30 -16.15
N VAL A 12 7.65 2.46 -14.83
CA VAL A 12 8.21 3.61 -14.11
C VAL A 12 9.25 3.10 -13.12
N TYR A 13 10.48 3.60 -13.23
CA TYR A 13 11.54 3.22 -12.30
C TYR A 13 11.39 4.01 -10.98
N THR A 14 10.95 3.32 -9.94
CA THR A 14 11.02 3.80 -8.56
C THR A 14 11.83 2.82 -7.72
N LYS A 15 12.41 3.26 -6.60
CA LYS A 15 13.01 2.29 -5.67
C LYS A 15 11.88 1.37 -5.17
N PRO A 16 12.01 0.03 -5.25
CA PRO A 16 10.99 -0.85 -4.72
C PRO A 16 10.89 -0.70 -3.21
N GLU A 17 9.66 -0.71 -2.71
CA GLU A 17 9.37 -0.76 -1.28
C GLU A 17 8.70 -2.08 -0.92
N CYS A 18 8.88 -2.54 0.32
CA CYS A 18 8.25 -3.76 0.77
C CYS A 18 7.74 -3.69 2.21
N ALA A 19 6.73 -4.51 2.47
CA ALA A 19 6.23 -4.81 3.81
C ALA A 19 6.25 -6.32 4.03
N LEU A 20 6.65 -6.73 5.24
CA LEU A 20 6.73 -8.13 5.63
C LEU A 20 5.54 -8.47 6.55
N ASP A 21 4.76 -9.45 6.13
CA ASP A 21 3.69 -10.05 6.93
C ASP A 21 4.10 -11.47 7.35
N TYR A 22 4.69 -11.56 8.54
CA TYR A 22 5.14 -12.84 9.09
C TYR A 22 3.99 -13.74 9.54
N ASP A 23 2.82 -13.17 9.86
CA ASP A 23 1.67 -13.93 10.37
C ASP A 23 0.99 -14.71 9.25
N HIS A 24 0.90 -14.08 8.08
CA HIS A 24 0.30 -14.68 6.90
C HIS A 24 1.33 -15.24 5.91
N ASN A 25 2.62 -15.18 6.26
CA ASN A 25 3.72 -15.68 5.44
C ASN A 25 3.80 -15.01 4.05
N TYR A 26 3.67 -13.68 4.03
CA TYR A 26 3.72 -12.88 2.81
C TYR A 26 4.79 -11.80 2.85
N VAL A 27 5.28 -11.46 1.66
CA VAL A 27 5.99 -10.21 1.39
C VAL A 27 5.22 -9.43 0.33
N HIS A 28 4.94 -8.20 0.67
CA HIS A 28 4.26 -7.22 -0.17
C HIS A 28 5.31 -6.33 -0.78
N VAL A 29 5.37 -6.25 -2.10
CA VAL A 29 6.37 -5.46 -2.83
C VAL A 29 5.66 -4.50 -3.75
N VAL A 30 6.09 -3.25 -3.75
CA VAL A 30 5.55 -2.23 -4.63
C VAL A 30 6.67 -1.64 -5.47
N TYR A 31 6.46 -1.58 -6.78
CA TYR A 31 7.48 -1.15 -7.74
C TYR A 31 6.82 -0.43 -8.93
N GLY A 32 7.13 0.86 -9.08
CA GLY A 32 6.46 1.80 -9.99
C GLY A 32 4.94 1.79 -9.80
N LYS A 33 4.20 1.19 -10.73
CA LYS A 33 2.71 1.15 -10.73
C LYS A 33 2.10 -0.19 -10.33
N VAL A 34 2.91 -1.10 -9.79
CA VAL A 34 2.48 -2.48 -9.52
C VAL A 34 2.75 -2.85 -8.07
N PHE A 35 1.73 -3.41 -7.44
CA PHE A 35 1.77 -4.07 -6.15
C PHE A 35 1.77 -5.58 -6.35
N TYR A 36 2.70 -6.27 -5.68
CA TYR A 36 2.87 -7.71 -5.69
C TYR A 36 2.71 -8.28 -4.29
N THR A 37 2.06 -9.43 -4.17
CA THR A 37 2.08 -10.27 -2.97
C THR A 37 2.75 -11.58 -3.31
N LEU A 38 3.82 -11.92 -2.59
CA LEU A 38 4.57 -13.16 -2.75
C LEU A 38 4.55 -13.95 -1.44
N GLY A 39 4.64 -15.27 -1.51
CA GLY A 39 4.92 -16.06 -0.31
C GLY A 39 6.31 -15.75 0.23
N LEU A 40 6.41 -15.47 1.52
CA LEU A 40 7.67 -15.07 2.17
C LEU A 40 8.71 -16.20 2.17
N LEU A 41 8.28 -17.46 2.28
CA LEU A 41 9.16 -18.63 2.30
C LEU A 41 9.50 -19.20 0.91
N ASP A 42 8.62 -19.02 -0.07
CA ASP A 42 8.73 -19.67 -1.39
C ASP A 42 8.99 -18.67 -2.54
N GLY A 43 8.79 -17.37 -2.33
CA GLY A 43 8.91 -16.34 -3.36
C GLY A 43 7.83 -16.43 -4.44
N VAL A 44 6.82 -17.30 -4.29
CA VAL A 44 5.81 -17.57 -5.31
C VAL A 44 4.81 -16.41 -5.33
N LEU A 45 4.59 -15.86 -6.52
CA LEU A 45 3.58 -14.83 -6.75
C LEU A 45 2.19 -15.36 -6.40
N LYS A 46 1.52 -14.69 -5.47
CA LYS A 46 0.15 -14.99 -5.04
C LYS A 46 -0.84 -14.01 -5.65
N ASN A 47 -0.45 -12.74 -5.73
CA ASN A 47 -1.29 -11.70 -6.32
C ASN A 47 -0.47 -10.58 -6.97
N GLN A 48 -1.08 -9.90 -7.93
CA GLN A 48 -0.57 -8.64 -8.49
C GLN A 48 -1.72 -7.66 -8.74
N TYR A 49 -1.46 -6.38 -8.50
CA TYR A 49 -2.41 -5.30 -8.74
C TYR A 49 -1.71 -4.11 -9.39
N ARG A 50 -2.29 -3.58 -10.47
CA ARG A 50 -1.78 -2.40 -11.17
C ARG A 50 -2.68 -1.21 -10.86
N TYR A 51 -2.07 -0.08 -10.50
CA TYR A 51 -2.75 1.19 -10.22
C TYR A 51 -2.27 2.30 -11.17
N GLN A 52 -2.99 3.41 -11.20
CA GLN A 52 -2.85 4.43 -12.24
C GLN A 52 -1.57 5.26 -12.11
N TYR A 53 -1.25 5.67 -10.89
CA TYR A 53 -0.17 6.59 -10.58
C TYR A 53 1.07 5.86 -10.03
N PRO A 54 2.28 6.41 -10.14
CA PRO A 54 3.47 5.83 -9.52
C PRO A 54 3.35 5.73 -8.00
N LEU A 55 4.05 4.74 -7.42
CA LEU A 55 4.19 4.57 -5.98
C LEU A 55 4.79 5.82 -5.33
N SER A 56 4.20 6.22 -4.20
CA SER A 56 4.80 7.16 -3.27
C SER A 56 5.15 6.51 -1.92
N LYS A 57 4.32 5.57 -1.43
CA LYS A 57 4.56 4.89 -0.15
C LYS A 57 3.77 3.60 0.02
N ILE A 58 4.34 2.61 0.72
CA ILE A 58 3.58 1.49 1.33
C ILE A 58 3.53 1.63 2.86
N LEU A 59 2.38 1.34 3.46
CA LEU A 59 2.21 1.12 4.88
C LEU A 59 1.60 -0.25 5.15
N TYR A 60 2.11 -0.92 6.16
CA TYR A 60 1.52 -2.12 6.72
C TYR A 60 1.59 -2.02 8.23
N ASP A 61 0.44 -2.21 8.89
CA ASP A 61 0.37 -2.32 10.33
C ASP A 61 -0.26 -3.67 10.69
N ARG A 62 0.53 -4.49 11.40
CA ARG A 62 0.15 -5.84 11.81
C ARG A 62 -1.12 -5.87 12.67
N SER A 63 -1.35 -4.86 13.50
CA SER A 63 -2.54 -4.78 14.36
C SER A 63 -3.82 -4.54 13.56
N ILE A 64 -3.70 -3.96 12.37
CA ILE A 64 -4.81 -3.66 11.46
C ILE A 64 -4.98 -4.79 10.45
N GLY A 65 -3.90 -5.45 10.05
CA GLY A 65 -3.93 -6.55 9.07
C GLY A 65 -4.28 -6.07 7.66
N GLN A 66 -4.05 -4.78 7.37
CA GLN A 66 -4.31 -4.16 6.07
C GLN A 66 -3.06 -3.47 5.55
N ILE A 67 -2.99 -3.36 4.23
CA ILE A 67 -1.90 -2.72 3.50
C ILE A 67 -2.46 -1.47 2.85
N PHE A 68 -1.76 -0.35 3.01
CA PHE A 68 -2.12 0.90 2.36
C PHE A 68 -1.03 1.29 1.39
N ILE A 69 -1.42 1.63 0.17
CA ILE A 69 -0.53 2.19 -0.83
C ILE A 69 -0.97 3.60 -1.11
N LEU A 70 -0.03 4.54 -1.01
CA LEU A 70 -0.17 5.88 -1.56
C LEU A 70 0.47 5.91 -2.95
N ALA A 71 -0.31 6.31 -3.94
CA ALA A 71 0.12 6.50 -5.32
C ALA A 71 -0.33 7.89 -5.80
N GLU A 72 0.55 8.90 -5.61
CA GLU A 72 0.29 10.33 -5.87
C GLU A 72 -0.97 10.87 -5.20
N THR A 73 -2.12 10.77 -5.87
CA THR A 73 -3.42 11.25 -5.37
C THR A 73 -4.32 10.14 -4.84
N ASP A 74 -3.96 8.88 -5.10
CA ASP A 74 -4.78 7.73 -4.74
C ASP A 74 -4.24 7.03 -3.49
N VAL A 75 -5.15 6.63 -2.62
CA VAL A 75 -4.89 5.76 -1.49
C VAL A 75 -5.69 4.48 -1.67
N ILE A 76 -5.00 3.35 -1.69
CA ILE A 76 -5.61 2.04 -1.93
C ILE A 76 -5.38 1.17 -0.70
N CYS A 77 -6.45 0.57 -0.20
CA CYS A 77 -6.41 -0.36 0.90
C CYS A 77 -6.59 -1.78 0.40
N PHE A 78 -5.72 -2.67 0.85
CA PHE A 78 -5.76 -4.09 0.57
C PHE A 78 -5.86 -4.90 1.85
N ASP A 79 -6.48 -6.07 1.76
CA ASP A 79 -6.32 -7.09 2.78
C ASP A 79 -4.90 -7.71 2.70
N TYR A 80 -4.59 -8.56 3.67
CA TYR A 80 -3.29 -9.26 3.75
C TYR A 80 -3.00 -10.18 2.55
N GLN A 81 -4.01 -10.57 1.76
CA GLN A 81 -3.82 -11.36 0.53
C GLN A 81 -3.52 -10.46 -0.68
N GLY A 82 -3.63 -9.14 -0.51
CA GLY A 82 -3.46 -8.13 -1.55
C GLY A 82 -4.74 -7.88 -2.35
N LYS A 83 -5.92 -8.30 -1.88
CA LYS A 83 -7.19 -7.97 -2.53
C LYS A 83 -7.63 -6.58 -2.11
N VAL A 84 -8.06 -5.77 -3.07
CA VAL A 84 -8.57 -4.41 -2.81
C VAL A 84 -9.81 -4.48 -1.91
N ILE A 85 -9.79 -3.74 -0.81
CA ILE A 85 -10.93 -3.49 0.06
C ILE A 85 -11.64 -2.21 -0.37
N TRP A 86 -10.89 -1.12 -0.52
CA TRP A 86 -11.39 0.18 -0.98
C TRP A 86 -10.29 1.01 -1.62
N CYS A 87 -10.71 2.00 -2.42
CA CYS A 87 -9.86 3.02 -2.99
C CYS A 87 -10.43 4.39 -2.65
N PHE A 88 -9.54 5.34 -2.35
CA PHE A 88 -9.87 6.76 -2.17
C PHE A 88 -9.01 7.59 -3.12
N SER A 89 -9.65 8.37 -3.97
CA SER A 89 -8.98 9.32 -4.85
C SER A 89 -9.13 10.72 -4.31
N TYR A 90 -8.00 11.37 -4.07
CA TYR A 90 -7.95 12.78 -3.74
C TYR A 90 -7.76 13.64 -4.99
N LYS A 91 -8.14 14.91 -4.92
CA LYS A 91 -8.01 15.84 -6.06
C LYS A 91 -6.59 16.42 -6.21
N ASP A 92 -5.83 16.45 -5.13
CA ASP A 92 -4.51 17.08 -5.05
C ASP A 92 -3.43 16.05 -4.66
N LEU A 93 -2.16 16.37 -4.91
CA LEU A 93 -1.03 15.50 -4.59
C LEU A 93 -0.88 15.32 -3.08
N LEU A 94 -0.87 14.07 -2.62
CA LEU A 94 -0.57 13.75 -1.24
C LEU A 94 0.94 13.56 -1.10
N LYS A 95 1.48 14.14 -0.02
CA LYS A 95 2.88 13.99 0.36
C LYS A 95 3.10 12.69 1.11
N ASP A 96 2.19 12.36 2.03
CA ASP A 96 2.36 11.22 2.91
C ASP A 96 1.02 10.68 3.45
N ILE A 97 1.06 9.44 3.94
CA ILE A 97 0.02 8.82 4.75
C ILE A 97 0.61 8.27 6.06
N LEU A 98 -0.19 8.29 7.12
CA LEU A 98 0.16 7.78 8.45
C LEU A 98 -1.02 7.06 9.11
N ILE A 99 -0.75 5.93 9.75
CA ILE A 99 -1.74 5.20 10.55
C ILE A 99 -1.78 5.77 11.97
N LYS A 100 -2.98 6.07 12.46
CA LYS A 100 -3.24 6.55 13.83
C LYS A 100 -4.45 5.82 14.41
N GLY A 101 -4.20 4.63 14.97
CA GLY A 101 -5.28 3.75 15.44
C GLY A 101 -6.21 3.36 14.29
N ALA A 102 -7.51 3.65 14.42
CA ALA A 102 -8.51 3.36 13.38
C ALA A 102 -8.58 4.41 12.25
N ILE A 103 -7.67 5.38 12.25
CA ILE A 103 -7.66 6.52 11.30
C ILE A 103 -6.42 6.45 10.42
N LEU A 104 -6.61 6.70 9.13
CA LEU A 104 -5.53 6.99 8.20
C LEU A 104 -5.46 8.51 7.98
N GLU A 105 -4.37 9.15 8.41
CA GLU A 105 -4.15 10.57 8.22
C GLU A 105 -3.43 10.79 6.87
N LEU A 106 -4.01 11.62 6.00
CA LEU A 106 -3.45 12.02 4.71
C LEU A 106 -2.80 13.38 4.83
N HIS A 107 -1.59 13.56 4.33
CA HIS A 107 -0.83 14.80 4.46
C HIS A 107 -0.59 15.40 3.08
N GLU A 108 -0.98 16.65 2.90
CA GLU A 108 -0.66 17.43 1.69
C GLU A 108 0.71 18.10 1.81
N TRP A 109 1.24 18.57 0.67
CA TRP A 109 2.49 19.30 0.60
C TRP A 109 2.43 20.68 1.29
N ASP A 110 1.25 21.30 1.34
CA ASP A 110 1.02 22.59 1.99
C ASP A 110 0.80 22.47 3.52
N GLY A 111 0.86 21.25 4.06
CA GLY A 111 0.69 20.96 5.49
C GLY A 111 -0.74 20.68 5.92
N LYS A 112 -1.73 20.76 5.03
CA LYS A 112 -3.11 20.32 5.33
C LYS A 112 -3.16 18.82 5.59
N LYS A 113 -4.13 18.43 6.43
CA LYS A 113 -4.33 17.05 6.84
C LYS A 113 -5.78 16.65 6.71
N HIS A 114 -6.00 15.46 6.18
CA HIS A 114 -7.31 14.83 6.10
C HIS A 114 -7.29 13.50 6.83
N ARG A 115 -8.46 13.00 7.19
CA ARG A 115 -8.59 11.75 7.94
C ARG A 115 -9.57 10.84 7.24
N LEU A 116 -9.13 9.62 6.94
CA LEU A 116 -9.99 8.54 6.46
C LEU A 116 -10.25 7.53 7.57
N SER A 117 -11.45 6.98 7.60
CA SER A 117 -11.75 5.76 8.34
C SER A 117 -11.05 4.59 7.67
N ILE A 118 -10.18 3.88 8.40
CA ILE A 118 -9.48 2.71 7.86
C ILE A 118 -10.46 1.62 7.41
N ALA A 119 -11.53 1.42 8.17
CA ALA A 119 -12.51 0.38 7.85
C ALA A 119 -13.27 0.63 6.53
N THR A 120 -13.42 1.89 6.11
CA THR A 120 -14.33 2.24 5.00
C THR A 120 -13.70 3.07 3.89
N GLY A 121 -12.52 3.64 4.09
CA GLY A 121 -11.90 4.58 3.16
C GLY A 121 -12.61 5.94 3.07
N LYS A 122 -13.63 6.19 3.90
CA LYS A 122 -14.41 7.44 3.86
C LYS A 122 -13.76 8.53 4.69
N LEU A 123 -13.84 9.78 4.19
CA LEU A 123 -13.44 10.97 4.94
C LEU A 123 -14.24 11.11 6.22
N TYR A 124 -13.55 11.43 7.32
CA TYR A 124 -14.21 11.97 8.50
C TYR A 124 -14.71 13.37 8.17
N MET A 125 -16.03 13.54 8.10
CA MET A 125 -16.64 14.86 8.13
C MET A 125 -16.63 15.34 9.58
N ILE A 126 -15.99 16.47 9.84
CA ILE A 126 -16.09 17.23 11.09
C ILE A 126 -17.18 18.27 10.89
#